data_AF-A0AAU3E6X2-F1
#
_entry.id   AF-A0AAU3E6X2-F1
#
_cell.length_a   1.000
_cell.length_b   1.000
_cell.length_c   1.000
_cell.angle_alpha   90.00
_cell.angle_beta   90.00
_cell.angle_gamma   90.00
#
_symmetry.space_group_name_H-M   'P 1'
#
loop_
_entity.id
_entity.type
_entity.pdbx_description
1 polymer ?
#
loop_
_entity_poly.entity_id
_entity_poly.type
_entity_poly.pdbx_seq_one_letter_code
_entity_poly.pdbx_strand_id
1 'polypeptide(L)'
;MAESLPDALSPMLERLEKRSYTTYLCRLNASRRLSHANTAWNLALVSLSTSTAIASVGLLAKRDMYGVGGDALMVSLSILSLVASLVVSGAGYGTRARAMEENYKRIQQISVAAENLKGYAGPDRQDKGEKLQWEYEVAVASTENHTSRDFHKVQSSSQDGTRSKTKRLHDLAVSAAYSSVTLLPYASLVVPILILIPFSTWFFNGI
;
A
#
# COMPACT_ATOMS: atom_id res chain seq x y z
N MET A 1 24.06 -0.28 51.68
CA MET A 1 24.32 -1.00 50.41
C MET A 1 22.98 -1.53 49.92
N ALA A 2 22.31 -0.77 49.06
CA ALA A 2 21.11 -1.26 48.38
C ALA A 2 21.61 -2.06 47.18
N GLU A 3 21.47 -3.37 47.27
CA GLU A 3 21.75 -4.32 46.19
C GLU A 3 20.83 -3.94 45.02
N SER A 4 21.41 -3.36 43.96
CA SER A 4 20.67 -3.01 42.74
C SER A 4 20.22 -4.31 42.09
N LEU A 5 18.95 -4.68 42.30
CA LEU A 5 18.28 -5.76 41.58
C LEU A 5 18.63 -5.64 40.09
N PRO A 6 19.01 -6.75 39.41
CA PRO A 6 19.28 -6.71 37.99
C PRO A 6 18.04 -6.17 37.29
N ASP A 7 18.21 -5.06 36.59
CA ASP A 7 17.14 -4.28 35.96
C ASP A 7 16.57 -5.05 34.76
N ALA A 8 15.80 -6.12 35.04
CA ALA A 8 15.17 -6.99 34.05
C ALA A 8 14.21 -6.24 33.12
N LEU A 9 13.82 -5.03 33.50
CA LEU A 9 12.99 -4.12 32.73
C LEU A 9 13.75 -3.48 31.56
N SER A 10 15.05 -3.20 31.73
CA SER A 10 15.89 -2.63 30.67
C SER A 10 15.99 -3.49 29.40
N PRO A 11 16.28 -4.81 29.46
CA PRO A 11 16.27 -5.66 28.27
C PRO A 11 14.85 -5.88 27.71
N MET A 12 13.80 -5.80 28.54
CA MET A 12 12.41 -5.86 28.07
C MET A 12 12.07 -4.62 27.23
N LEU A 13 12.41 -3.43 27.73
CA LEU A 13 12.19 -2.15 27.05
C LEU A 13 12.98 -2.07 25.73
N GLU A 14 14.22 -2.57 25.71
CA GLU A 14 15.02 -2.63 24.48
C GLU A 14 14.40 -3.56 23.42
N ARG A 15 13.89 -4.73 23.84
CA ARG A 15 13.18 -5.64 22.93
C ARG A 15 11.87 -5.02 22.43
N LEU A 16 11.13 -4.34 23.30
CA LEU A 16 9.88 -3.66 22.95
C LEU A 16 10.13 -2.52 21.95
N GLU A 17 11.16 -1.70 22.18
CA GLU A 17 11.57 -0.64 21.26
C GLU A 17 11.93 -1.21 19.88
N LYS A 18 12.80 -2.22 19.82
CA LYS A 18 13.22 -2.82 18.54
C LYS A 18 12.04 -3.45 17.79
N ARG A 19 11.15 -4.14 18.51
CA ARG A 19 9.98 -4.80 17.93
C ARG A 19 8.95 -3.76 17.45
N SER A 20 8.66 -2.76 18.26
CA SER A 20 7.74 -1.68 17.91
C SER A 20 8.24 -0.87 16.72
N TYR A 21 9.52 -0.53 16.67
CA TYR A 21 10.14 0.15 15.52
C TYR A 21 10.06 -0.68 14.22
N THR A 22 10.36 -1.98 14.30
CA THR A 22 10.24 -2.88 13.15
C THR A 22 8.79 -2.96 12.65
N THR A 23 7.83 -3.13 13.56
CA THR A 23 6.40 -3.17 13.24
C THR A 23 5.93 -1.85 12.63
N TYR A 24 6.39 -0.71 13.16
CA TYR A 24 6.13 0.61 12.62
C TYR A 24 6.58 0.71 11.15
N LEU A 25 7.82 0.34 10.84
CA LEU A 25 8.35 0.39 9.47
C LEU A 25 7.58 -0.54 8.52
N CYS A 26 7.20 -1.73 8.98
CA CYS A 26 6.38 -2.66 8.21
C CYS A 26 5.01 -2.06 7.87
N ARG A 27 4.32 -1.48 8.86
CA ARG A 27 2.99 -0.88 8.68
C ARG A 27 3.02 0.41 7.86
N LEU A 28 4.09 1.20 7.97
CA LEU A 28 4.34 2.35 7.11
C LEU A 28 4.52 1.95 5.64
N ASN A 29 5.28 0.89 5.36
CA ASN A 29 5.44 0.39 4.00
C ASN A 29 4.13 -0.18 3.44
N ALA A 30 3.35 -0.87 4.28
CA ALA A 30 2.03 -1.38 3.92
C ALA A 30 1.04 -0.25 3.58
N SER A 31 0.98 0.81 4.41
CA SER A 31 0.09 1.95 4.17
C SER A 31 0.45 2.69 2.88
N ARG A 32 1.75 2.93 2.62
CA ARG A 32 2.23 3.49 1.35
C ARG A 32 1.83 2.63 0.16
N ARG A 33 2.02 1.30 0.23
CA ARG A 33 1.63 0.38 -0.86
C ARG A 33 0.12 0.48 -1.15
N LEU A 34 -0.72 0.39 -0.12
CA LEU A 34 -2.18 0.45 -0.27
C LEU A 34 -2.62 1.81 -0.83
N SER A 35 -2.01 2.91 -0.37
CA SER A 35 -2.26 4.25 -0.88
C SER A 35 -1.88 4.37 -2.36
N HIS A 36 -0.70 3.90 -2.76
CA HIS A 36 -0.29 3.90 -4.17
C HIS A 36 -1.19 3.04 -5.05
N ALA A 37 -1.62 1.86 -4.58
CA ALA A 37 -2.57 1.02 -5.31
C ALA A 37 -3.91 1.74 -5.50
N ASN A 38 -4.42 2.40 -4.46
CA ASN A 38 -5.66 3.21 -4.54
C ASN A 38 -5.53 4.32 -5.58
N THR A 39 -4.44 5.10 -5.54
CA THR A 39 -4.22 6.18 -6.51
C THR A 39 -4.08 5.65 -7.94
N ALA A 40 -3.34 4.55 -8.14
CA ALA A 40 -3.13 3.97 -9.46
C ALA A 40 -4.44 3.46 -10.08
N TRP A 41 -5.27 2.74 -9.30
CA TRP A 41 -6.58 2.27 -9.78
C TRP A 41 -7.53 3.41 -10.10
N ASN A 42 -7.61 4.43 -9.23
CA ASN A 42 -8.46 5.60 -9.50
C ASN A 42 -8.00 6.34 -10.76
N LEU A 43 -6.70 6.56 -10.93
CA LEU A 43 -6.16 7.22 -12.13
C LEU A 43 -6.46 6.42 -13.40
N ALA A 44 -6.30 5.10 -13.36
CA ALA A 44 -6.59 4.22 -14.48
C ALA A 44 -8.07 4.27 -14.89
N LEU A 45 -8.98 4.19 -13.91
CA LEU A 45 -10.43 4.25 -14.15
C LEU A 45 -10.86 5.61 -14.69
N VAL A 46 -10.35 6.70 -14.13
CA VAL A 46 -10.62 8.06 -14.62
C VAL A 46 -10.11 8.22 -16.05
N SER A 47 -8.87 7.84 -16.32
CA SER A 47 -8.29 7.92 -17.67
C SER A 47 -9.09 7.11 -18.70
N LEU A 48 -9.49 5.88 -18.35
CA LEU A 48 -10.31 5.02 -19.20
C LEU A 48 -11.69 5.62 -19.45
N SER A 49 -12.36 6.11 -18.40
CA SER A 49 -13.67 6.73 -18.51
C SER A 49 -13.61 8.00 -19.37
N THR A 50 -12.64 8.89 -19.14
CA THR A 50 -12.43 10.10 -19.93
C THR A 50 -12.14 9.78 -21.39
N SER A 51 -11.25 8.83 -21.66
CA SER A 51 -10.90 8.44 -23.03
C SER A 51 -12.08 7.81 -23.76
N THR A 52 -12.85 6.97 -23.07
CA THR A 52 -14.07 6.34 -23.63
C THR A 52 -15.14 7.40 -23.91
N ALA A 53 -15.28 8.42 -23.05
CA ALA A 53 -16.19 9.53 -23.28
C ALA A 53 -15.79 10.36 -24.50
N ILE A 54 -14.50 10.73 -24.62
CA ILE A 54 -13.97 11.45 -25.79
C ILE A 54 -14.18 10.63 -27.08
N ALA A 55 -13.85 9.35 -27.04
CA ALA A 55 -14.05 8.44 -28.17
C ALA A 55 -15.53 8.31 -28.57
N SER A 56 -16.44 8.24 -27.60
CA SER A 56 -17.89 8.22 -27.83
C SER A 56 -18.39 9.52 -28.48
N VAL A 57 -17.83 10.67 -28.11
CA VAL A 57 -18.10 11.95 -28.79
C VAL A 57 -17.55 11.92 -30.23
N GLY A 58 -16.37 11.35 -30.45
CA GLY A 58 -15.82 11.14 -31.79
C GLY A 58 -16.71 10.29 -32.69
N LEU A 59 -17.29 9.21 -32.15
CA LEU A 59 -18.23 8.34 -32.85
C LEU A 59 -19.49 9.08 -33.32
N LEU A 60 -19.96 10.08 -32.56
CA LEU A 60 -21.07 10.95 -32.99
C LEU A 60 -20.69 11.79 -34.22
N ALA A 61 -19.44 12.25 -34.32
CA ALA A 61 -18.96 13.03 -35.45
C ALA A 61 -18.68 12.16 -36.69
N LYS A 62 -18.10 10.96 -36.49
CA LYS A 62 -17.80 10.02 -37.58
C LYS A 62 -18.01 8.58 -37.11
N ARG A 63 -19.10 7.96 -37.54
CA ARG A 63 -19.49 6.59 -37.13
C ARG A 63 -18.46 5.51 -37.49
N ASP A 64 -17.72 5.68 -38.58
CA ASP A 64 -16.74 4.69 -39.04
C ASP A 64 -15.35 4.81 -38.37
N MET A 65 -15.18 5.74 -37.41
CA MET A 65 -13.87 6.02 -36.78
C MET A 65 -13.26 4.82 -36.06
N TYR A 66 -14.11 3.96 -35.48
CA TYR A 66 -13.70 2.75 -34.75
C TYR A 66 -14.16 1.46 -35.45
N GLY A 67 -14.58 1.56 -36.71
CA GLY A 67 -15.13 0.46 -37.51
C GLY A 67 -16.56 0.06 -37.14
N VAL A 68 -17.08 -0.97 -37.81
CA VAL A 68 -18.48 -1.44 -37.72
C VAL A 68 -18.88 -1.86 -36.28
N GLY A 69 -17.90 -2.23 -35.45
CA GLY A 69 -18.10 -2.63 -34.05
C GLY A 69 -17.82 -1.53 -33.02
N GLY A 70 -17.59 -0.28 -33.44
CA GLY A 70 -17.20 0.81 -32.54
C GLY A 70 -18.18 1.03 -31.37
N ASP A 71 -19.48 1.05 -31.66
CA ASP A 71 -20.54 1.22 -30.66
C ASP A 71 -20.52 0.10 -29.62
N ALA A 72 -20.41 -1.15 -30.06
CA ALA A 72 -20.35 -2.32 -29.18
C ALA A 72 -19.08 -2.31 -28.31
N LEU A 73 -17.95 -1.87 -28.86
CA LEU A 73 -16.69 -1.74 -28.12
C LEU A 73 -16.79 -0.70 -27.01
N MET A 74 -17.36 0.48 -27.27
CA MET A 74 -17.52 1.53 -26.25
C MET A 74 -18.45 1.11 -25.12
N VAL A 75 -19.56 0.43 -25.45
CA VAL A 75 -20.47 -0.14 -24.45
C VAL A 75 -19.75 -1.18 -23.59
N SER A 76 -18.99 -2.07 -24.21
CA SER A 76 -18.25 -3.12 -23.50
C SER A 76 -17.19 -2.55 -22.55
N LEU A 77 -16.44 -1.53 -23.00
CA LEU A 77 -15.48 -0.81 -22.16
C LEU A 77 -16.14 -0.08 -21.00
N SER A 78 -17.32 0.51 -21.22
CA SER A 78 -18.09 1.18 -20.18
C SER A 78 -18.54 0.20 -19.09
N ILE A 79 -19.02 -0.99 -19.48
CA ILE A 79 -19.38 -2.07 -18.55
C ILE A 79 -18.15 -2.55 -17.78
N LEU A 80 -17.04 -2.80 -18.46
CA LEU A 80 -15.79 -3.22 -17.82
C LEU A 80 -15.27 -2.17 -16.82
N SER A 81 -15.32 -0.89 -17.20
CA SER A 81 -14.95 0.22 -16.32
C SER A 81 -15.83 0.28 -15.07
N LEU A 82 -17.14 0.05 -15.23
CA LEU A 82 -18.09 0.02 -14.11
C LEU A 82 -17.79 -1.14 -13.16
N VAL A 83 -17.61 -2.35 -13.69
CA VAL A 83 -17.27 -3.54 -12.89
C VAL A 83 -15.95 -3.34 -12.16
N ALA A 84 -14.92 -2.83 -12.84
CA ALA A 84 -13.64 -2.53 -12.22
C ALA A 84 -13.76 -1.47 -11.11
N SER A 85 -14.57 -0.43 -11.32
CA SER A 85 -14.86 0.59 -10.29
C SER A 85 -15.52 -0.01 -9.05
N LEU A 86 -16.47 -0.93 -9.23
CA LEU A 86 -17.12 -1.63 -8.12
C LEU A 86 -16.12 -2.49 -7.33
N VAL A 87 -15.24 -3.23 -8.01
CA VAL A 87 -14.21 -4.05 -7.37
C VAL A 87 -13.23 -3.18 -6.59
N VAL A 88 -12.74 -2.08 -7.17
CA VAL A 88 -11.80 -1.16 -6.50
C VAL A 88 -12.46 -0.49 -5.29
N SER A 89 -13.71 -0.06 -5.43
CA SER A 89 -14.48 0.51 -4.33
C SER A 89 -14.71 -0.52 -3.22
N GLY A 90 -15.06 -1.76 -3.57
CA GLY A 90 -15.29 -2.84 -2.61
C GLY A 90 -14.01 -3.29 -1.88
N ALA A 91 -12.84 -3.22 -2.54
CA ALA A 91 -11.56 -3.57 -1.94
C ALA A 91 -11.12 -2.59 -0.83
N GLY A 92 -11.69 -1.38 -0.80
CA GLY A 92 -11.47 -0.42 0.29
C GLY A 92 -10.01 -0.01 0.49
N TYR A 93 -9.21 0.08 -0.58
CA TYR A 93 -7.78 0.36 -0.46
C TYR A 93 -7.49 1.66 0.30
N GLY A 94 -8.28 2.72 0.07
CA GLY A 94 -8.15 3.99 0.77
C GLY A 94 -8.50 3.93 2.26
N THR A 95 -9.59 3.25 2.64
CA THR A 95 -9.98 3.11 4.05
C THR A 95 -8.98 2.23 4.81
N ARG A 96 -8.51 1.14 4.20
CA ARG A 96 -7.46 0.28 4.76
C ARG A 96 -6.12 1.00 4.90
N ALA A 97 -5.74 1.83 3.93
CA ALA A 97 -4.54 2.65 4.03
C ALA A 97 -4.60 3.63 5.21
N ARG A 98 -5.75 4.30 5.42
CA ARG A 98 -5.98 5.21 6.54
C ARG A 98 -5.96 4.50 7.90
N ALA A 99 -6.65 3.36 8.01
CA ALA A 99 -6.62 2.56 9.23
C ALA A 99 -5.20 2.09 9.59
N MET A 100 -4.43 1.68 8.58
CA MET A 100 -3.01 1.32 8.76
C MET A 100 -2.17 2.55 9.12
N GLU A 101 -2.54 3.74 8.64
CA GLU A 101 -1.87 4.99 8.95
C GLU A 101 -2.01 5.42 10.41
N GLU A 102 -3.25 5.45 10.90
CA GLU A 102 -3.55 5.74 12.29
C GLU A 102 -2.83 4.75 13.22
N ASN A 103 -2.81 3.49 12.82
CA ASN A 103 -2.19 2.45 13.59
C ASN A 103 -0.65 2.59 13.69
N TYR A 104 0.06 2.86 12.58
CA TYR A 104 1.52 3.02 12.65
C TYR A 104 1.91 4.25 13.49
N LYS A 105 1.12 5.35 13.44
CA LYS A 105 1.34 6.54 14.26
C LYS A 105 1.22 6.22 15.76
N ARG A 106 0.24 5.39 16.13
CA ARG A 106 0.07 4.90 17.51
C ARG A 106 1.27 4.06 17.95
N ILE A 107 1.78 3.16 17.11
CA ILE A 107 2.98 2.37 17.44
C ILE A 107 4.22 3.26 17.57
N GLN A 108 4.36 4.28 16.72
CA GLN A 108 5.45 5.24 16.83
C GLN A 108 5.42 5.97 18.18
N GLN A 109 4.24 6.43 18.62
CA GLN A 109 4.08 7.05 19.94
C GLN A 109 4.50 6.10 21.07
N ILE A 110 4.14 4.82 20.98
CA ILE A 110 4.55 3.80 21.95
C ILE A 110 6.08 3.61 21.94
N SER A 111 6.71 3.59 20.77
CA SER A 111 8.18 3.47 20.69
C SER A 111 8.90 4.66 21.34
N VAL A 112 8.43 5.88 21.11
CA VAL A 112 8.97 7.10 21.74
C VAL A 112 8.72 7.09 23.25
N ALA A 113 7.55 6.62 23.69
CA ALA A 113 7.26 6.48 25.11
C ALA A 113 8.16 5.43 25.78
N ALA A 114 8.52 4.35 25.08
CA ALA A 114 9.46 3.33 25.57
C ALA A 114 10.87 3.89 25.71
N GLU A 115 11.33 4.69 24.73
CA GLU A 115 12.61 5.38 24.76
C GLU A 115 12.69 6.37 25.94
N ASN A 116 11.66 7.19 26.12
CA ASN A 116 11.58 8.11 27.26
C ASN A 116 11.57 7.39 28.61
N LEU A 117 10.97 6.19 28.69
CA LEU A 117 10.93 5.40 29.92
C LEU A 117 12.30 4.81 30.30
N LYS A 118 13.20 4.58 29.34
CA LYS A 118 14.58 4.12 29.62
C LYS A 118 15.34 5.12 30.49
N GLY A 119 15.16 6.42 30.21
CA GLY A 119 15.78 7.51 30.98
C GLY A 119 15.11 7.82 32.32
N TYR A 120 13.95 7.22 32.61
CA TYR A 120 13.17 7.50 33.81
C TYR A 120 13.49 6.52 34.94
N ALA A 121 13.97 7.01 36.10
CA ALA A 121 14.33 6.19 37.26
C ALA A 121 13.35 6.34 38.45
N GLY A 122 12.06 6.59 38.17
CA GLY A 122 11.04 6.70 39.22
C GLY A 122 10.49 5.34 39.70
N PRO A 123 9.81 5.31 40.86
CA PRO A 123 9.27 4.08 41.45
C PRO A 123 8.21 3.39 40.55
N ASP A 124 7.49 4.16 39.73
CA ASP A 124 6.43 3.63 38.86
C ASP A 124 6.94 3.10 37.50
N ARG A 125 8.26 2.97 37.33
CA ARG A 125 8.88 2.60 36.04
C ARG A 125 8.38 1.23 35.54
N GLN A 126 8.19 0.27 36.45
CA GLN A 126 7.73 -1.07 36.10
C GLN A 126 6.28 -1.10 35.63
N ASP A 127 5.37 -0.46 36.39
CA ASP A 127 3.95 -0.34 36.04
C ASP A 127 3.75 0.37 34.68
N LYS A 128 4.49 1.45 34.45
CA LYS A 128 4.50 2.16 33.15
C LYS A 128 5.01 1.27 32.01
N GLY A 129 5.99 0.42 32.27
CA GLY A 129 6.54 -0.51 31.28
C GLY A 129 5.54 -1.61 30.88
N GLU A 130 4.88 -2.21 31.86
CA GLU A 130 3.83 -3.23 31.64
C GLU A 130 2.63 -2.64 30.90
N LYS A 131 2.20 -1.43 31.29
CA LYS A 131 1.15 -0.70 30.58
C LYS A 131 1.50 -0.44 29.11
N LEU A 132 2.74 -0.04 28.83
CA LEU A 132 3.21 0.20 27.47
C LEU A 132 3.22 -1.09 26.62
N GLN A 133 3.62 -2.21 27.23
CA GLN A 133 3.59 -3.52 26.59
C GLN A 133 2.15 -3.92 26.22
N TRP A 134 1.19 -3.70 27.12
CA TRP A 134 -0.22 -3.97 26.85
C TRP A 134 -0.77 -3.05 25.74
N GLU A 135 -0.45 -1.75 25.78
CA GLU A 135 -0.85 -0.82 24.72
C GLU A 135 -0.27 -1.21 23.35
N TYR A 136 0.96 -1.73 23.33
CA TYR A 136 1.57 -2.29 22.12
C TYR A 136 0.81 -3.51 21.60
N GLU A 137 0.47 -4.46 22.47
CA GLU A 137 -0.25 -5.68 22.07
C GLU A 137 -1.65 -5.37 21.52
N VAL A 138 -2.37 -4.45 22.14
CA VAL A 138 -3.67 -3.95 21.65
C VAL A 138 -3.51 -3.23 20.31
N ALA A 139 -2.48 -2.39 20.15
CA ALA A 139 -2.20 -1.72 18.90
C ALA A 139 -1.81 -2.72 17.79
N VAL A 140 -1.14 -3.82 18.13
CA VAL A 140 -0.82 -4.89 17.17
C VAL A 140 -2.07 -5.66 16.76
N ALA A 141 -2.93 -6.04 17.71
CA ALA A 141 -4.13 -6.84 17.46
C ALA A 141 -5.26 -6.08 16.73
N SER A 142 -5.33 -4.75 16.89
CA SER A 142 -6.42 -3.91 16.38
C SER A 142 -6.41 -3.67 14.87
N THR A 143 -5.41 -4.12 14.12
CA THR A 143 -5.30 -3.77 12.68
C THR A 143 -4.80 -4.94 11.86
N GLU A 144 -5.17 -4.94 10.58
CA GLU A 144 -4.80 -5.94 9.60
C GLU A 144 -3.29 -6.26 9.66
N ASN A 145 -2.94 -7.55 9.59
CA ASN A 145 -1.56 -7.96 9.62
C ASN A 145 -0.81 -7.44 8.38
N HIS A 146 0.39 -6.90 8.60
CA HIS A 146 1.28 -6.51 7.50
C HIS A 146 1.68 -7.75 6.69
N THR A 147 1.85 -7.60 5.37
CA THR A 147 2.25 -8.71 4.50
C THR A 147 3.72 -9.09 4.75
N SER A 148 4.09 -10.37 4.58
CA SER A 148 5.46 -10.88 4.79
C SER A 148 6.53 -10.11 4.00
N ARG A 149 6.18 -9.52 2.85
CA ARG A 149 7.07 -8.66 2.06
C ARG A 149 7.48 -7.37 2.78
N ASP A 150 6.58 -6.76 3.56
CA ASP A 150 6.90 -5.55 4.32
C ASP A 150 7.94 -5.86 5.40
N PHE A 151 7.79 -7.02 6.05
CA PHE A 151 8.78 -7.54 6.98
C PHE A 151 10.12 -7.86 6.31
N HIS A 152 10.11 -8.53 5.16
CA HIS A 152 11.35 -8.84 4.43
C HIS A 152 12.08 -7.59 3.92
N LYS A 153 11.37 -6.53 3.54
CA LYS A 153 11.96 -5.25 3.10
C LYS A 153 12.66 -4.53 4.25
N VAL A 154 12.04 -4.51 5.43
CA VAL A 154 12.65 -3.94 6.64
C VAL A 154 13.85 -4.79 7.07
N GLN A 155 13.73 -6.12 7.03
CA GLN A 155 14.82 -7.02 7.39
C GLN A 155 15.98 -6.99 6.38
N SER A 156 15.71 -6.81 5.07
CA SER A 156 16.75 -6.70 4.05
C SER A 156 17.55 -5.40 4.16
N SER A 157 16.92 -4.30 4.55
CA SER A 157 17.62 -3.02 4.78
C SER A 157 18.54 -3.06 6.01
N SER A 158 18.32 -4.01 6.94
CA SER A 158 19.16 -4.17 8.13
C SER A 158 20.24 -5.24 7.98
N GLN A 159 20.24 -6.01 6.88
CA GLN A 159 21.04 -7.23 6.73
C GLN A 159 21.77 -7.24 5.38
N ASP A 160 22.71 -6.30 5.21
CA ASP A 160 23.55 -6.16 4.01
C ASP A 160 24.71 -7.18 3.94
N GLY A 161 24.72 -8.20 4.80
CA GLY A 161 25.70 -9.28 4.78
C GLY A 161 25.11 -10.60 4.30
N THR A 162 25.54 -11.07 3.11
CA THR A 162 25.46 -12.48 2.66
C THR A 162 24.09 -13.16 2.66
N ARG A 163 23.20 -12.81 1.69
CA ARG A 163 21.98 -13.60 1.40
C ARG A 163 22.19 -14.54 0.20
N SER A 164 21.95 -15.84 0.44
CA SER A 164 21.98 -16.92 -0.56
C SER A 164 21.05 -16.66 -1.77
N LYS A 165 21.52 -17.04 -2.97
CA LYS A 165 20.85 -16.82 -4.28
C LYS A 165 19.42 -17.41 -4.35
N THR A 166 19.16 -18.52 -3.66
CA THR A 166 17.87 -19.21 -3.70
C THR A 166 16.77 -18.44 -2.94
N LYS A 167 17.11 -17.82 -1.80
CA LYS A 167 16.16 -16.95 -1.06
C LYS A 167 15.87 -15.65 -1.82
N ARG A 168 16.86 -15.10 -2.54
CA ARG A 168 16.66 -13.93 -3.42
C ARG A 168 15.65 -14.21 -4.54
N LEU A 169 15.71 -15.40 -5.16
CA LEU A 169 14.78 -15.79 -6.23
C LEU A 169 13.35 -15.97 -5.73
N HIS A 170 13.15 -16.61 -4.58
CA HIS A 170 11.83 -16.73 -3.95
C HIS A 170 11.27 -15.36 -3.56
N ASP A 171 12.08 -14.50 -2.94
CA ASP A 171 11.67 -13.14 -2.57
C ASP A 171 11.35 -12.29 -3.81
N LEU A 172 12.08 -12.46 -4.91
CA LEU A 172 11.80 -11.83 -6.20
C LEU A 172 10.50 -12.35 -6.82
N ALA A 173 10.23 -13.66 -6.78
CA ALA A 173 9.01 -14.25 -7.33
C ALA A 173 7.76 -13.82 -6.55
N VAL A 174 7.83 -13.82 -5.21
CA VAL A 174 6.76 -13.28 -4.34
C VAL A 174 6.62 -11.77 -4.55
N SER A 175 7.73 -11.05 -4.70
CA SER A 175 7.72 -9.63 -5.06
C SER A 175 7.04 -9.37 -6.41
N ALA A 176 7.31 -10.18 -7.43
CA ALA A 176 6.75 -10.07 -8.77
C ALA A 176 5.25 -10.39 -8.79
N ALA A 177 4.84 -11.48 -8.14
CA ALA A 177 3.44 -11.88 -8.03
C ALA A 177 2.58 -10.79 -7.36
N TYR A 178 3.07 -10.13 -6.32
CA TYR A 178 2.35 -9.03 -5.66
C TYR A 178 2.57 -7.65 -6.32
N SER A 179 3.67 -7.47 -7.07
CA SER A 179 3.84 -6.32 -7.94
C SER A 179 2.85 -6.32 -9.11
N SER A 180 2.31 -7.48 -9.49
CA SER A 180 1.22 -7.53 -10.48
C SER A 180 0.01 -6.70 -10.05
N VAL A 181 -0.44 -6.77 -8.78
CA VAL A 181 -1.59 -5.98 -8.28
C VAL A 181 -1.33 -4.47 -8.29
N THR A 182 -0.06 -4.06 -8.22
CA THR A 182 0.34 -2.64 -8.29
C THR A 182 0.71 -2.19 -9.70
N LEU A 183 1.11 -3.10 -10.60
CA LEU A 183 1.45 -2.82 -12.01
C LEU A 183 0.25 -2.92 -12.95
N LEU A 184 -0.73 -3.77 -12.66
CA LEU A 184 -1.94 -3.95 -13.47
C LEU A 184 -2.67 -2.63 -13.75
N PRO A 185 -2.86 -1.71 -12.79
CA PRO A 185 -3.50 -0.42 -13.06
C PRO A 185 -2.67 0.47 -13.98
N TYR A 186 -1.34 0.38 -13.92
CA TYR A 186 -0.48 1.15 -14.83
C TYR A 186 -0.45 0.53 -16.23
N ALA A 187 -0.48 -0.80 -16.32
CA ALA A 187 -0.59 -1.49 -17.60
C ALA A 187 -1.93 -1.20 -18.28
N SER A 188 -3.02 -1.06 -17.51
CA SER A 188 -4.32 -0.72 -18.06
C SER A 188 -4.41 0.72 -18.61
N LEU A 189 -3.47 1.62 -18.28
CA LEU A 189 -3.36 2.95 -18.90
C LEU A 189 -3.01 2.91 -20.39
N VAL A 190 -2.51 1.78 -20.90
CA VAL A 190 -2.26 1.60 -22.34
C VAL A 190 -3.58 1.61 -23.12
N VAL A 191 -4.64 1.03 -22.57
CA VAL A 191 -5.95 0.91 -23.23
C VAL A 191 -6.59 2.28 -23.55
N PRO A 192 -6.71 3.23 -22.59
CA PRO A 192 -7.16 4.59 -22.86
C PRO A 192 -6.35 5.29 -23.96
N ILE A 193 -5.02 5.14 -23.94
CA ILE A 193 -4.13 5.74 -24.96
C ILE A 193 -4.45 5.18 -26.34
N LEU A 194 -4.56 3.85 -26.47
CA LEU A 194 -4.89 3.20 -27.74
C LEU A 194 -6.25 3.65 -28.29
N ILE A 195 -7.25 3.85 -27.42
CA ILE A 195 -8.58 4.33 -27.80
C ILE A 195 -8.52 5.76 -28.36
N LEU A 196 -7.62 6.60 -27.86
CA LEU A 196 -7.47 7.98 -28.31
C LEU A 196 -6.69 8.13 -29.62
N ILE A 197 -5.94 7.11 -30.07
CA ILE A 197 -5.18 7.17 -31.34
C ILE A 197 -6.09 7.47 -32.53
N PRO A 198 -7.14 6.68 -32.84
CA PRO A 198 -8.02 6.94 -33.99
C PRO A 198 -8.79 8.26 -33.89
N PHE A 199 -9.14 8.69 -32.67
CA PHE A 199 -9.73 10.01 -32.45
C PHE A 199 -8.74 11.13 -32.78
N SER A 200 -7.50 11.02 -32.30
CA SER A 200 -6.46 12.02 -32.53
C SER A 200 -6.09 12.10 -34.01
N THR A 201 -5.93 10.97 -34.69
CA THR A 201 -5.64 10.96 -36.13
C THR A 201 -6.78 11.55 -36.95
N TRP A 202 -8.04 11.31 -36.57
CA TRP A 202 -9.18 11.97 -37.19
C TRP A 202 -9.20 13.48 -36.90
N PHE A 203 -8.95 13.90 -35.66
CA PHE A 203 -8.98 15.31 -35.27
C PHE A 203 -7.91 16.14 -36.00
N PHE A 204 -6.68 15.62 -36.11
CA PHE A 204 -5.58 16.33 -36.77
C PHE A 204 -5.59 16.23 -38.31
N ASN A 205 -6.16 15.18 -38.89
CA ASN A 205 -6.23 15.02 -40.35
C ASN A 205 -7.60 15.43 -40.94
N GLY A 206 -8.60 15.68 -40.10
CA GLY A 206 -9.99 15.94 -40.48
C GLY A 206 -10.51 17.34 -40.11
N ILE A 207 -9.68 18.16 -39.45
CA ILE A 207 -9.76 19.62 -39.49
C ILE A 207 -8.90 20.09 -40.66
#